data_AF-A0A2H0ZB88-F1
#
_entry.id   AF-A0A2H0ZB88-F1
#
_cell.length_a   1.000
_cell.length_b   1.000
_cell.length_c   1.000
_cell.angle_alpha   90.00
_cell.angle_beta   90.00
_cell.angle_gamma   90.00
#
_symmetry.space_group_name_H-M   'P 1'
#
loop_
_entity.id
_entity.type
_entity.pdbx_description
1 polymer ?
#
loop_
_entity_poly.entity_id
_entity_poly.type
_entity_poly.pdbx_seq_one_letter_code
_entity_poly.pdbx_strand_id
1 'polypeptide(L)'
;MLKVLSTFLLFSFFAAQAQARVSPLEELQTEIRKILPGGDISELTKDLPVPAMTTDAEEAPQAAEKTEEDYFNQYVSKAVLELYSNYGLKGYDISSVLTHDINYHTYGVIKARNPPLTMCVAAQLEIILTAYRIYAEETGDYSVYDYLPKSSYEKLGINDLKGHIWVNHEFNSYGTADALINFGMGERATFDNLKAGAFVNINRTTGTGHAVTFIGYIDKEGILQSQYDGNVIGFRYFSSQGLKEEGKGGFDYRNAIFSKYGCPEMDFKRDCNVIYSESQVYLNTGMMLMPRYWKLPKPSEFPVKDTVFDGKYFNGEVTDY
;
A
#
# COMPACT_ATOMS: atom_id res chain seq x y z
N MET A 1 -75.60 9.40 -23.89
CA MET A 1 -75.24 9.28 -22.46
C MET A 1 -73.75 9.00 -22.36
N LEU A 2 -73.05 9.87 -21.65
CA LEU A 2 -71.60 10.04 -21.58
C LEU A 2 -71.01 9.11 -20.50
N LYS A 3 -69.83 8.51 -20.72
CA LYS A 3 -68.92 8.08 -19.64
C LYS A 3 -67.47 8.31 -20.06
N VAL A 4 -66.83 9.22 -19.34
CA VAL A 4 -65.42 9.61 -19.40
C VAL A 4 -64.67 8.75 -18.37
N LEU A 5 -63.56 8.11 -18.77
CA LEU A 5 -62.63 7.45 -17.86
C LEU A 5 -61.39 8.33 -17.73
N SER A 6 -61.06 8.74 -16.50
CA SER A 6 -59.93 9.60 -16.17
C SER A 6 -58.81 8.75 -15.58
N THR A 7 -57.65 8.76 -16.23
CA THR A 7 -56.41 8.09 -15.79
C THR A 7 -55.62 9.02 -14.88
N PHE A 8 -55.38 8.60 -13.63
CA PHE A 8 -54.48 9.29 -12.69
C PHE A 8 -53.11 8.60 -12.73
N LEU A 9 -52.08 9.31 -13.20
CA LEU A 9 -50.67 8.95 -12.98
C LEU A 9 -50.22 9.53 -11.64
N LEU A 10 -49.81 8.68 -10.69
CA LEU A 10 -49.02 9.10 -9.54
C LEU A 10 -47.53 9.07 -9.91
N PHE A 11 -46.90 10.23 -9.95
CA PHE A 11 -45.45 10.37 -9.92
C PHE A 11 -44.99 10.43 -8.46
N SER A 12 -44.36 9.37 -7.96
CA SER A 12 -43.67 9.37 -6.68
C SER A 12 -42.23 9.85 -6.87
N PHE A 13 -41.92 11.03 -6.36
CA PHE A 13 -40.55 11.53 -6.21
C PHE A 13 -39.85 10.76 -5.07
N PHE A 14 -38.84 9.95 -5.40
CA PHE A 14 -37.87 9.46 -4.43
C PHE A 14 -36.74 10.50 -4.29
N ALA A 15 -36.70 11.19 -3.16
CA ALA A 15 -35.52 11.96 -2.75
C ALA A 15 -34.48 10.96 -2.21
N ALA A 16 -33.40 10.73 -2.98
CA ALA A 16 -32.26 9.97 -2.50
C ALA A 16 -31.53 10.79 -1.44
N GLN A 17 -31.55 10.34 -0.18
CA GLN A 17 -30.69 10.89 0.86
C GLN A 17 -29.25 10.49 0.56
N ALA A 18 -28.39 11.47 0.27
CA ALA A 18 -26.95 11.27 0.21
C ALA A 18 -26.45 11.04 1.65
N GLN A 19 -26.25 9.78 2.03
CA GLN A 19 -25.47 9.45 3.23
C GLN A 19 -24.00 9.81 2.95
N ALA A 20 -23.39 10.57 3.84
CA ALA A 20 -21.96 10.84 3.81
C ALA A 20 -21.21 9.50 3.83
N ARG A 21 -20.43 9.22 2.77
CA ARG A 21 -19.57 8.03 2.75
C ARG A 21 -18.47 8.25 3.79
N VAL A 22 -18.38 7.35 4.76
CA VAL A 22 -17.24 7.26 5.70
C VAL A 22 -15.98 7.09 4.86
N SER A 23 -14.89 7.75 5.24
CA SER A 23 -13.65 7.66 4.45
C SER A 23 -13.07 6.24 4.52
N PRO A 24 -12.44 5.72 3.46
CA PRO A 24 -11.78 4.41 3.49
C PRO A 24 -10.76 4.26 4.63
N LEU A 25 -10.12 5.36 5.03
CA LEU A 25 -9.22 5.40 6.18
C LEU A 25 -9.94 5.15 7.50
N GLU A 26 -11.10 5.77 7.73
CA GLU A 26 -11.89 5.55 8.95
C GLU A 26 -12.42 4.12 9.02
N GLU A 27 -12.82 3.53 7.88
CA GLU A 27 -13.24 2.13 7.82
C GLU A 27 -12.06 1.19 8.12
N LEU A 28 -10.91 1.40 7.47
CA LEU A 28 -9.67 0.66 7.73
C LEU A 28 -9.25 0.79 9.19
N GLN A 29 -9.26 2.00 9.74
CA GLN A 29 -8.94 2.22 11.15
C GLN A 29 -9.94 1.53 12.08
N THR A 30 -11.23 1.53 11.74
CA THR A 30 -12.26 0.85 12.52
C THR A 30 -12.06 -0.67 12.49
N GLU A 31 -11.76 -1.25 11.33
CA GLU A 31 -11.48 -2.68 11.20
C GLU A 31 -10.16 -3.06 11.90
N ILE A 32 -9.11 -2.27 11.72
CA ILE A 32 -7.84 -2.45 12.46
C ILE A 32 -8.11 -2.42 13.98
N ARG A 33 -8.95 -1.49 14.48
CA ARG A 33 -9.33 -1.43 15.91
C ARG A 33 -10.17 -2.63 16.36
N LYS A 34 -11.02 -3.19 15.50
CA LYS A 34 -11.78 -4.42 15.82
C LYS A 34 -10.86 -5.63 15.93
N ILE A 35 -9.84 -5.67 15.09
CA ILE A 35 -8.91 -6.79 14.97
C ILE A 35 -7.80 -6.70 16.05
N LEU A 36 -7.47 -5.49 16.52
CA LEU A 36 -6.38 -5.21 17.45
C LEU A 36 -6.91 -4.42 18.67
N PRO A 37 -7.09 -5.06 19.84
CA PRO A 37 -7.70 -4.41 20.99
C PRO A 37 -6.78 -3.33 21.60
N GLY A 38 -7.16 -2.06 21.44
CA GLY A 38 -6.54 -0.92 22.16
C GLY A 38 -6.62 0.41 21.39
N GLY A 39 -7.51 1.33 21.82
CA GLY A 39 -7.47 2.75 21.46
C GLY A 39 -8.79 3.36 20.97
N ASP A 40 -9.43 4.18 21.82
CA ASP A 40 -10.50 5.12 21.44
C ASP A 40 -9.85 6.48 21.09
N ILE A 41 -10.12 7.00 19.89
CA ILE A 41 -9.52 8.24 19.35
C ILE A 41 -10.57 9.20 18.77
N SER A 42 -11.79 9.14 19.31
CA SER A 42 -12.94 9.95 18.87
C SER A 42 -12.83 11.47 19.13
N GLU A 43 -11.71 11.98 19.66
CA GLU A 43 -11.53 13.43 19.96
C GLU A 43 -10.63 14.21 18.98
N LEU A 44 -10.01 13.59 17.96
CA LEU A 44 -8.93 14.22 17.17
C LEU A 44 -9.35 15.02 15.90
N THR A 45 -10.65 15.26 15.66
CA THR A 45 -11.11 15.96 14.42
C THR A 45 -11.81 17.30 14.64
N LYS A 46 -11.75 17.87 15.85
CA LYS A 46 -12.31 19.21 16.12
C LYS A 46 -11.20 20.26 16.12
N ASP A 47 -11.28 21.15 15.13
CA ASP A 47 -10.62 22.46 15.04
C ASP A 47 -9.18 22.51 14.49
N LEU A 48 -9.06 22.86 13.20
CA LEU A 48 -7.87 23.56 12.68
C LEU A 48 -8.26 24.65 11.67
N PRO A 49 -7.76 25.90 11.84
CA PRO A 49 -7.94 26.99 10.88
C PRO A 49 -6.88 26.97 9.78
N VAL A 50 -7.27 27.38 8.57
CA VAL A 50 -6.42 27.50 7.39
C VAL A 50 -5.82 28.91 7.29
N PRO A 51 -4.50 29.10 7.08
CA PRO A 51 -3.94 30.40 6.75
C PRO A 51 -4.00 30.67 5.24
N ALA A 52 -4.45 31.87 4.89
CA ALA A 52 -4.43 32.38 3.52
C ALA A 52 -3.06 33.01 3.19
N MET A 53 -2.47 32.60 2.06
CA MET A 53 -1.45 33.39 1.36
C MET A 53 -1.77 33.42 -0.12
N THR A 54 -1.90 34.64 -0.66
CA THR A 54 -2.02 34.91 -2.09
C THR A 54 -0.73 35.57 -2.58
N THR A 55 -0.13 35.02 -3.62
CA THR A 55 0.82 35.73 -4.47
C THR A 55 0.52 35.37 -5.93
N ASP A 56 0.12 36.38 -6.69
CA ASP A 56 -0.21 36.27 -8.12
C ASP A 56 1.06 36.04 -8.95
N ALA A 57 1.32 34.78 -9.28
CA ALA A 57 2.21 34.40 -10.37
C ALA A 57 1.36 33.74 -11.45
N GLU A 58 1.49 34.22 -12.69
CA GLU A 58 0.80 33.67 -13.86
C GLU A 58 1.32 32.25 -14.12
N GLU A 59 0.57 31.27 -13.61
CA GLU A 59 0.96 29.87 -13.51
C GLU A 59 0.74 29.17 -14.86
N ALA A 60 1.75 28.43 -15.33
CA ALA A 60 1.55 27.46 -16.41
C ALA A 60 0.34 26.57 -16.04
N PRO A 61 -0.47 26.09 -17.01
CA PRO A 61 -1.65 25.29 -16.70
C PRO A 61 -1.23 24.12 -15.80
N GLN A 62 -1.54 24.23 -14.50
CA GLN A 62 -1.25 23.20 -13.52
C GLN A 62 -1.91 21.93 -14.03
N ALA A 63 -1.15 20.84 -14.08
CA ALA A 63 -1.76 19.53 -14.25
C ALA A 63 -2.83 19.40 -13.17
N ALA A 64 -4.05 19.00 -13.56
CA ALA A 64 -5.15 18.88 -12.61
C ALA A 64 -4.69 18.09 -11.39
N GLU A 65 -4.93 18.65 -10.20
CA GLU A 65 -4.55 18.03 -8.95
C GLU A 65 -5.24 16.65 -8.85
N LYS A 66 -4.45 15.61 -8.58
CA LYS A 66 -4.98 14.26 -8.43
C LYS A 66 -5.74 14.15 -7.12
N THR A 67 -6.89 13.50 -7.21
CA THR A 67 -7.76 13.22 -6.07
C THR A 67 -7.47 11.82 -5.50
N GLU A 68 -7.99 11.50 -4.32
CA GLU A 68 -7.85 10.16 -3.74
C GLU A 68 -8.43 9.05 -4.65
N GLU A 69 -9.46 9.37 -5.42
CA GLU A 69 -10.07 8.45 -6.39
C GLU A 69 -9.15 8.12 -7.58
N ASP A 70 -8.04 8.84 -7.74
CA ASP A 70 -7.06 8.57 -8.79
C ASP A 70 -6.05 7.48 -8.40
N TYR A 71 -6.07 7.05 -7.14
CA TYR A 71 -5.15 6.07 -6.59
C TYR A 71 -5.83 4.73 -6.27
N PHE A 72 -5.07 3.66 -6.40
CA PHE A 72 -5.50 2.28 -6.11
C PHE A 72 -5.51 1.96 -4.61
N ASN A 73 -5.14 2.93 -3.78
CA ASN A 73 -4.91 2.82 -2.33
C ASN A 73 -6.06 2.15 -1.55
N GLN A 74 -7.32 2.39 -1.94
CA GLN A 74 -8.46 1.75 -1.28
C GLN A 74 -8.44 0.22 -1.44
N TYR A 75 -8.08 -0.29 -2.62
CA TYR A 75 -8.02 -1.73 -2.90
C TYR A 75 -6.79 -2.36 -2.25
N VAL A 76 -5.67 -1.62 -2.21
CA VAL A 76 -4.49 -2.02 -1.42
C VAL A 76 -4.85 -2.17 0.05
N SER A 77 -5.59 -1.22 0.62
CA SER A 77 -6.02 -1.26 2.03
C SER A 77 -6.96 -2.44 2.31
N LYS A 78 -7.89 -2.74 1.41
CA LYS A 78 -8.74 -3.95 1.49
C LYS A 78 -7.91 -5.24 1.42
N ALA A 79 -6.92 -5.29 0.52
CA ALA A 79 -6.02 -6.44 0.41
C ALA A 79 -5.20 -6.66 1.70
N VAL A 80 -4.73 -5.59 2.34
CA VAL A 80 -4.05 -5.66 3.64
C VAL A 80 -4.95 -6.29 4.70
N LEU A 81 -6.21 -5.83 4.81
CA LEU A 81 -7.17 -6.40 5.75
C LEU A 81 -7.41 -7.89 5.48
N GLU A 82 -7.67 -8.25 4.24
CA GLU A 82 -7.94 -9.65 3.87
C GLU A 82 -6.73 -10.56 4.14
N LEU A 83 -5.52 -10.11 3.80
CA LEU A 83 -4.30 -10.87 4.02
C LEU A 83 -4.00 -11.04 5.51
N TYR A 84 -4.20 -10.01 6.32
CA TYR A 84 -4.04 -10.16 7.77
C TYR A 84 -5.07 -11.13 8.35
N SER A 85 -6.34 -11.01 7.98
CA SER A 85 -7.41 -11.86 8.52
C SER A 85 -7.22 -13.35 8.18
N ASN A 86 -6.69 -13.66 7.00
CA ASN A 86 -6.60 -15.05 6.52
C ASN A 86 -5.19 -15.65 6.67
N TYR A 87 -4.14 -14.82 6.59
CA TYR A 87 -2.74 -15.24 6.53
C TYR A 87 -1.82 -14.49 7.50
N GLY A 88 -2.40 -13.69 8.41
CA GLY A 88 -1.68 -13.00 9.48
C GLY A 88 -0.91 -13.96 10.37
N LEU A 89 0.32 -13.56 10.71
CA LEU A 89 1.17 -14.25 11.68
C LEU A 89 1.50 -15.73 11.34
N LYS A 90 1.49 -16.13 10.06
CA LYS A 90 1.77 -17.53 9.64
C LYS A 90 3.24 -17.88 9.45
N GLY A 91 4.16 -16.99 9.82
CA GLY A 91 5.61 -17.19 9.76
C GLY A 91 6.29 -16.46 8.61
N TYR A 92 7.59 -16.22 8.76
CA TYR A 92 8.45 -15.49 7.84
C TYR A 92 9.61 -16.35 7.34
N ASP A 93 9.94 -16.27 6.04
CA ASP A 93 11.12 -16.92 5.47
C ASP A 93 11.56 -16.20 4.18
N ILE A 94 12.81 -15.75 4.14
CA ILE A 94 13.42 -14.99 3.03
C ILE A 94 13.42 -15.74 1.69
N SER A 95 13.24 -17.06 1.71
CA SER A 95 13.22 -17.92 0.53
C SER A 95 11.80 -18.20 0.02
N SER A 96 10.77 -17.66 0.69
CA SER A 96 9.36 -17.93 0.42
C SER A 96 8.71 -16.79 -0.33
N VAL A 97 7.75 -17.13 -1.19
CA VAL A 97 7.06 -16.17 -2.07
C VAL A 97 5.57 -16.49 -2.04
N LEU A 98 4.76 -15.51 -1.61
CA LEU A 98 3.32 -15.64 -1.39
C LEU A 98 2.94 -16.64 -0.28
N THR A 99 1.98 -16.27 0.56
CA THR A 99 1.44 -17.18 1.59
C THR A 99 0.51 -18.25 1.01
N HIS A 100 -0.01 -18.03 -0.19
CA HIS A 100 -0.90 -18.94 -0.90
C HIS A 100 -0.83 -18.74 -2.42
N ASP A 101 -1.31 -19.73 -3.16
CA ASP A 101 -1.46 -19.62 -4.61
C ASP A 101 -2.50 -18.55 -4.95
N ILE A 102 -2.20 -17.68 -5.91
CA ILE A 102 -3.13 -16.63 -6.35
C ILE A 102 -3.63 -16.92 -7.77
N ASN A 103 -4.94 -16.97 -7.93
CA ASN A 103 -5.57 -17.04 -9.26
C ASN A 103 -5.36 -15.71 -9.99
N TYR A 104 -4.68 -15.74 -11.11
CA TYR A 104 -4.45 -14.57 -11.98
C TYR A 104 -5.50 -14.57 -13.10
N HIS A 105 -6.76 -14.38 -12.68
CA HIS A 105 -7.93 -14.45 -13.55
C HIS A 105 -7.96 -15.72 -14.42
N THR A 106 -8.29 -15.61 -15.71
CA THR A 106 -8.32 -16.72 -16.68
C THR A 106 -6.93 -17.10 -17.20
N TYR A 107 -5.88 -16.35 -16.85
CA TYR A 107 -4.50 -16.58 -17.28
C TYR A 107 -3.76 -17.63 -16.43
N GLY A 108 -4.42 -18.20 -15.42
CA GLY A 108 -3.92 -19.31 -14.62
C GLY A 108 -3.62 -18.92 -13.17
N VAL A 109 -2.60 -19.55 -12.59
CA VAL A 109 -2.25 -19.39 -11.17
C VAL A 109 -0.82 -18.92 -11.04
N ILE A 110 -0.57 -17.95 -10.16
CA ILE A 110 0.76 -17.59 -9.66
C ILE A 110 1.01 -18.43 -8.40
N LYS A 111 2.00 -19.31 -8.48
CA LYS A 111 2.26 -20.31 -7.44
C LYS A 111 3.03 -19.73 -6.27
N ALA A 112 2.58 -20.06 -5.06
CA ALA A 112 3.35 -19.83 -3.85
C ALA A 112 4.59 -20.72 -3.79
N ARG A 113 5.59 -20.27 -3.04
CA ARG A 113 6.80 -21.02 -2.70
C ARG A 113 6.91 -21.08 -1.18
N ASN A 114 6.90 -22.29 -0.63
CA ASN A 114 6.91 -22.58 0.80
C ASN A 114 5.75 -21.94 1.61
N PRO A 115 4.48 -22.04 1.16
CA PRO A 115 3.36 -21.54 1.95
C PRO A 115 3.28 -22.24 3.32
N PRO A 116 2.81 -21.57 4.39
CA PRO A 116 2.19 -20.24 4.38
C PRO A 116 3.18 -19.09 4.63
N LEU A 117 4.48 -19.31 4.44
CA LEU A 117 5.52 -18.33 4.74
C LEU A 117 5.64 -17.31 3.60
N THR A 118 6.00 -16.07 3.91
CA THR A 118 6.29 -15.05 2.90
C THR A 118 7.36 -14.08 3.40
N MET A 119 8.11 -13.46 2.48
CA MET A 119 9.12 -12.45 2.78
C MET A 119 8.61 -11.02 2.51
N CYS A 120 9.32 -9.99 2.99
CA CYS A 120 8.82 -8.61 2.95
C CYS A 120 8.53 -8.04 1.55
N VAL A 121 9.41 -8.30 0.57
CA VAL A 121 9.18 -7.89 -0.83
C VAL A 121 8.10 -8.74 -1.51
N ALA A 122 8.01 -10.03 -1.17
CA ALA A 122 6.95 -10.91 -1.67
C ALA A 122 5.58 -10.54 -1.09
N ALA A 123 5.53 -10.06 0.15
CA ALA A 123 4.33 -9.50 0.75
C ALA A 123 3.77 -8.33 -0.05
N GLN A 124 4.62 -7.43 -0.58
CA GLN A 124 4.12 -6.32 -1.41
C GLN A 124 3.55 -6.82 -2.75
N LEU A 125 4.19 -7.83 -3.37
CA LEU A 125 3.66 -8.49 -4.55
C LEU A 125 2.29 -9.15 -4.28
N GLU A 126 2.16 -9.83 -3.14
CA GLU A 126 0.93 -10.47 -2.70
C GLU A 126 -0.21 -9.48 -2.45
N ILE A 127 0.10 -8.35 -1.81
CA ILE A 127 -0.85 -7.25 -1.58
C ILE A 127 -1.37 -6.70 -2.92
N ILE A 128 -0.50 -6.45 -3.90
CA ILE A 128 -0.89 -5.97 -5.24
C ILE A 128 -1.81 -6.99 -5.93
N LEU A 129 -1.42 -8.27 -5.95
CA LEU A 129 -2.18 -9.32 -6.61
C LEU A 129 -3.55 -9.55 -5.96
N THR A 130 -3.63 -9.49 -4.63
CA THR A 130 -4.90 -9.55 -3.90
C THR A 130 -5.75 -8.31 -4.18
N ALA A 131 -5.16 -7.11 -4.24
CA ALA A 131 -5.86 -5.88 -4.56
C ALA A 131 -6.46 -5.91 -5.98
N TYR A 132 -5.80 -6.54 -6.94
CA TYR A 132 -6.36 -6.74 -8.30
C TYR A 132 -7.62 -7.57 -8.30
N ARG A 133 -7.60 -8.68 -7.55
CA ARG A 133 -8.76 -9.55 -7.43
C ARG A 133 -9.95 -8.79 -6.85
N ILE A 134 -9.72 -8.08 -5.73
CA ILE A 134 -10.76 -7.28 -5.08
C ILE A 134 -11.30 -6.21 -6.05
N TYR A 135 -10.41 -5.47 -6.73
CA TYR A 135 -10.81 -4.48 -7.73
C TYR A 135 -11.69 -5.07 -8.83
N ALA A 136 -11.24 -6.16 -9.44
CA ALA A 136 -11.94 -6.77 -10.57
C ALA A 136 -13.29 -7.37 -10.15
N GLU A 137 -13.36 -7.98 -8.96
CA GLU A 137 -14.61 -8.52 -8.41
C GLU A 137 -15.62 -7.41 -8.07
N GLU A 138 -15.18 -6.29 -7.49
CA GLU A 138 -16.07 -5.20 -7.09
C GLU A 138 -16.53 -4.32 -8.26
N THR A 139 -15.68 -4.13 -9.27
CA THR A 139 -15.94 -3.21 -10.38
C THR A 139 -16.38 -3.90 -11.67
N GLY A 140 -16.11 -5.20 -11.81
CA GLY A 140 -16.22 -5.92 -13.08
C GLY A 140 -15.15 -5.55 -14.11
N ASP A 141 -14.19 -4.69 -13.75
CA ASP A 141 -13.08 -4.30 -14.61
C ASP A 141 -11.86 -5.23 -14.39
N TYR A 142 -11.61 -6.08 -15.38
CA TYR A 142 -10.51 -7.04 -15.37
C TYR A 142 -9.22 -6.51 -16.03
N SER A 143 -9.16 -5.23 -16.42
CA SER A 143 -8.01 -4.63 -17.11
C SER A 143 -6.70 -4.72 -16.34
N VAL A 144 -6.76 -4.86 -15.01
CA VAL A 144 -5.59 -5.09 -14.16
C VAL A 144 -4.78 -6.33 -14.55
N TYR A 145 -5.46 -7.37 -15.05
CA TYR A 145 -4.84 -8.62 -15.48
C TYR A 145 -4.28 -8.54 -16.90
N ASP A 146 -4.87 -7.70 -17.75
CA ASP A 146 -4.47 -7.51 -19.14
C ASP A 146 -3.23 -6.62 -19.27
N TYR A 147 -3.01 -5.75 -18.28
CA TYR A 147 -1.96 -4.74 -18.32
C TYR A 147 -0.54 -5.33 -18.28
N LEU A 148 -0.32 -6.35 -17.44
CA LEU A 148 0.94 -7.09 -17.40
C LEU A 148 0.69 -8.59 -17.54
N PRO A 149 1.51 -9.31 -18.31
CA PRO A 149 1.39 -10.75 -18.41
C PRO A 149 1.69 -11.40 -17.06
N LYS A 150 1.05 -12.55 -16.78
CA LYS A 150 1.30 -13.34 -15.56
C LYS A 150 2.78 -13.57 -15.28
N SER A 151 3.59 -13.75 -16.32
CA SER A 151 5.04 -13.96 -16.19
C SER A 151 5.78 -12.82 -15.49
N SER A 152 5.27 -11.58 -15.59
CA SER A 152 5.82 -10.38 -14.93
C SER A 152 5.85 -10.51 -13.41
N TYR A 153 4.97 -11.35 -12.85
CA TYR A 153 4.85 -11.64 -11.42
C TYR A 153 5.57 -12.93 -11.02
N GLU A 154 6.11 -13.69 -11.98
CA GLU A 154 6.77 -14.98 -11.74
C GLU A 154 8.29 -14.87 -11.82
N LYS A 155 8.78 -14.02 -12.73
CA LYS A 155 10.20 -13.89 -13.11
C LYS A 155 10.88 -12.68 -12.47
N LEU A 156 12.21 -12.65 -12.50
CA LEU A 156 13.07 -11.59 -11.96
C LEU A 156 13.83 -10.81 -13.05
N GLY A 157 13.31 -10.81 -14.28
CA GLY A 157 13.90 -10.08 -15.39
C GLY A 157 13.62 -8.58 -15.33
N ILE A 158 14.35 -7.80 -16.13
CA ILE A 158 14.19 -6.33 -16.23
C ILE A 158 12.82 -5.90 -16.75
N ASN A 159 12.13 -6.77 -17.48
CA ASN A 159 10.79 -6.53 -18.00
C ASN A 159 9.69 -7.16 -17.13
N ASP A 160 10.06 -7.70 -15.95
CA ASP A 160 9.14 -8.33 -15.02
C ASP A 160 9.03 -7.49 -13.74
N LEU A 161 7.81 -7.11 -13.36
CA LEU A 161 7.51 -6.26 -12.21
C LEU A 161 8.14 -6.81 -10.93
N LYS A 162 8.07 -8.13 -10.74
CA LYS A 162 8.66 -8.81 -9.59
C LYS A 162 10.18 -8.58 -9.50
N GLY A 163 10.89 -8.51 -10.62
CA GLY A 163 12.32 -8.19 -10.66
C GLY A 163 12.63 -6.80 -10.08
N HIS A 164 11.74 -5.83 -10.31
CA HIS A 164 11.89 -4.47 -9.78
C HIS A 164 11.47 -4.35 -8.31
N ILE A 165 10.40 -5.05 -7.90
CA ILE A 165 9.96 -5.10 -6.48
C ILE A 165 11.04 -5.70 -5.59
N TRP A 166 11.82 -6.65 -6.12
CA TRP A 166 12.94 -7.28 -5.43
C TRP A 166 14.17 -6.38 -5.22
N VAL A 167 14.01 -5.07 -5.45
CA VAL A 167 14.99 -4.00 -5.29
C VAL A 167 16.25 -4.27 -6.09
N ASN A 168 16.21 -3.79 -7.32
CA ASN A 168 17.32 -3.91 -8.23
C ASN A 168 17.77 -2.54 -8.71
N HIS A 169 18.93 -2.09 -8.23
CA HIS A 169 19.48 -0.80 -8.60
C HIS A 169 19.92 -0.74 -10.07
N GLU A 170 20.26 -1.87 -10.71
CA GLU A 170 20.51 -1.92 -12.15
C GLU A 170 19.24 -1.62 -12.96
N PHE A 171 18.07 -1.84 -12.36
CA PHE A 171 16.76 -1.51 -12.94
C PHE A 171 16.28 -0.11 -12.55
N ASN A 172 17.11 0.67 -11.84
CA ASN A 172 16.70 1.94 -11.23
C ASN A 172 15.44 1.76 -10.35
N SER A 173 15.42 0.67 -9.56
CA SER A 173 14.34 0.37 -8.62
C SER A 173 14.89 0.25 -7.20
N TYR A 174 14.56 1.21 -6.35
CA TYR A 174 14.90 1.20 -4.92
C TYR A 174 13.78 0.62 -4.05
N GLY A 175 12.67 0.21 -4.66
CA GLY A 175 11.51 -0.29 -3.94
C GLY A 175 10.29 -0.51 -4.80
N THR A 176 9.19 -0.88 -4.14
CA THR A 176 7.92 -1.14 -4.81
C THR A 176 7.38 0.11 -5.51
N ALA A 177 7.60 1.31 -4.96
CA ALA A 177 7.14 2.54 -5.60
C ALA A 177 7.86 2.77 -6.94
N ASP A 178 9.18 2.64 -6.98
CA ASP A 178 9.93 2.73 -8.25
C ASP A 178 9.53 1.61 -9.23
N ALA A 179 9.31 0.39 -8.75
CA ALA A 179 8.79 -0.69 -9.58
C ALA A 179 7.47 -0.29 -10.26
N LEU A 180 6.50 0.24 -9.50
CA LEU A 180 5.24 0.70 -10.07
C LEU A 180 5.43 1.82 -11.09
N ILE A 181 6.36 2.75 -10.84
CA ILE A 181 6.67 3.85 -11.78
C ILE A 181 7.31 3.33 -13.07
N ASN A 182 8.27 2.43 -12.97
CA ASN A 182 8.95 1.83 -14.12
C ASN A 182 7.98 1.06 -15.02
N PHE A 183 6.89 0.55 -14.44
CA PHE A 183 5.80 -0.11 -15.16
C PHE A 183 4.63 0.83 -15.50
N GLY A 184 4.76 2.13 -15.27
CA GLY A 184 3.76 3.15 -15.59
C GLY A 184 2.45 3.03 -14.79
N MET A 185 2.51 2.38 -13.62
CA MET A 185 1.38 2.08 -12.75
C MET A 185 1.35 2.93 -11.49
N GLY A 186 2.39 3.71 -11.23
CA GLY A 186 2.51 4.47 -9.98
C GLY A 186 3.21 5.80 -10.17
N GLU A 187 3.29 6.52 -9.05
CA GLU A 187 4.05 7.76 -8.94
C GLU A 187 4.71 7.89 -7.57
N ARG A 188 5.76 8.71 -7.51
CA ARG A 188 6.42 9.03 -6.25
C ARG A 188 5.54 9.98 -5.46
N ALA A 189 5.54 9.79 -4.15
CA ALA A 189 4.92 10.71 -3.21
C ALA A 189 5.96 11.07 -2.15
N THR A 190 6.02 12.31 -1.71
CA THR A 190 6.83 12.67 -0.55
C THR A 190 6.24 12.01 0.71
N PHE A 191 7.08 11.76 1.73
CA PHE A 191 6.65 11.04 2.92
C PHE A 191 5.46 11.71 3.63
N ASP A 192 5.43 13.04 3.67
CA ASP A 192 4.37 13.87 4.27
C ASP A 192 3.04 13.85 3.50
N ASN A 193 3.06 13.41 2.24
CA ASN A 193 1.89 13.28 1.38
C ASN A 193 1.41 11.82 1.23
N LEU A 194 1.96 10.89 2.01
CA LEU A 194 1.52 9.50 1.96
C LEU A 194 0.10 9.33 2.48
N LYS A 195 -0.59 8.37 1.86
CA LYS A 195 -1.94 7.93 2.19
C LYS A 195 -1.91 6.43 2.49
N ALA A 196 -2.86 5.96 3.30
CA ALA A 196 -3.00 4.53 3.58
C ALA A 196 -3.06 3.72 2.28
N GLY A 197 -2.35 2.59 2.21
CA GLY A 197 -2.18 1.81 0.99
C GLY A 197 -1.03 2.26 0.08
N ALA A 198 -0.28 3.31 0.44
CA ALA A 198 0.96 3.65 -0.25
C ALA A 198 2.05 2.59 0.01
N PHE A 199 2.99 2.45 -0.91
CA PHE A 199 4.14 1.56 -0.76
C PHE A 199 5.36 2.34 -0.29
N VAL A 200 6.08 1.76 0.67
CA VAL A 200 7.30 2.34 1.25
C VAL A 200 8.39 1.28 1.31
N ASN A 201 9.57 1.60 0.79
CA ASN A 201 10.78 0.86 1.15
C ASN A 201 11.61 1.72 2.11
N ILE A 202 11.83 1.18 3.30
CA ILE A 202 12.64 1.79 4.34
C ILE A 202 14.06 1.23 4.34
N ASN A 203 15.00 2.08 4.74
CA ASN A 203 16.34 1.68 5.14
C ASN A 203 16.56 2.05 6.61
N ARG A 204 17.38 1.27 7.30
CA ARG A 204 17.74 1.49 8.70
C ARG A 204 19.19 1.93 8.83
N THR A 205 19.51 2.61 9.93
CA THR A 205 20.91 2.97 10.25
C THR A 205 21.79 1.74 10.51
N THR A 206 21.19 0.57 10.70
CA THR A 206 21.87 -0.74 10.84
C THR A 206 22.27 -1.37 9.50
N GLY A 207 21.90 -0.76 8.36
CA GLY A 207 22.23 -1.25 7.03
C GLY A 207 21.27 -2.30 6.46
N THR A 208 20.13 -2.52 7.10
CA THR A 208 19.04 -3.37 6.59
C THR A 208 17.91 -2.53 6.01
N GLY A 209 17.16 -3.11 5.08
CA GLY A 209 15.98 -2.52 4.45
C GLY A 209 14.75 -3.39 4.63
N HIS A 210 13.59 -2.83 4.26
CA HIS A 210 12.30 -3.50 4.39
C HIS A 210 11.27 -2.86 3.45
N ALA A 211 10.44 -3.68 2.80
CA ALA A 211 9.35 -3.22 1.95
C ALA A 211 8.03 -3.34 2.70
N VAL A 212 7.22 -2.29 2.73
CA VAL A 212 6.03 -2.19 3.56
C VAL A 212 4.90 -1.43 2.87
N THR A 213 3.67 -1.67 3.31
CA THR A 213 2.50 -0.86 2.95
C THR A 213 2.17 0.10 4.09
N PHE A 214 2.15 1.39 3.80
CA PHE A 214 1.85 2.47 4.75
C PHE A 214 0.38 2.41 5.20
N ILE A 215 0.14 2.55 6.51
CA ILE A 215 -1.21 2.59 7.10
C ILE A 215 -1.55 3.99 7.59
N GLY A 216 -0.61 4.67 8.24
CA GLY A 216 -0.81 6.02 8.76
C GLY A 216 0.39 6.50 9.57
N TYR A 217 0.49 7.80 9.79
CA TYR A 217 1.53 8.37 10.64
C TYR A 217 1.27 8.02 12.10
N ILE A 218 2.31 8.07 12.95
CA ILE A 218 2.15 7.88 14.40
C ILE A 218 2.89 8.95 15.19
N ASP A 219 2.30 9.32 16.31
CA ASP A 219 2.94 10.16 17.33
C ASP A 219 3.81 9.33 18.31
N LYS A 220 4.31 9.98 19.36
CA LYS A 220 5.17 9.36 20.38
C LYS A 220 4.47 8.34 21.27
N GLU A 221 3.14 8.34 21.32
CA GLU A 221 2.31 7.33 21.97
C GLU A 221 1.98 6.16 21.03
N GLY A 222 2.30 6.29 19.72
CA GLY A 222 1.96 5.28 18.72
C GLY A 222 0.52 5.41 18.23
N ILE A 223 -0.13 6.54 18.51
CA ILE A 223 -1.49 6.84 18.07
C ILE A 223 -1.44 7.28 16.61
N LEU A 224 -2.34 6.71 15.80
CA LEU A 224 -2.45 7.04 14.38
C LEU A 224 -2.87 8.49 14.17
N GLN A 225 -2.13 9.18 13.30
CA GLN A 225 -2.41 10.54 12.87
C GLN A 225 -2.90 10.52 11.41
N SER A 226 -3.88 11.37 11.10
CA SER A 226 -4.47 11.48 9.76
C SER A 226 -3.59 12.25 8.77
N GLN A 227 -2.65 13.04 9.27
CA GLN A 227 -1.77 13.91 8.49
C GLN A 227 -0.37 13.95 9.09
N TYR A 228 0.60 14.32 8.25
CA TYR A 228 1.96 14.56 8.71
C TYR A 228 2.07 15.93 9.38
N ASP A 229 2.62 15.97 10.59
CA ASP A 229 2.86 17.20 11.33
C ASP A 229 4.14 17.09 12.21
N GLY A 230 4.39 18.11 13.04
CA GLY A 230 5.54 18.14 13.94
C GLY A 230 5.53 17.10 15.07
N ASN A 231 4.40 16.44 15.32
CA ASN A 231 4.27 15.41 16.35
C ASN A 231 4.60 14.01 15.82
N VAL A 232 4.67 13.84 14.50
CA VAL A 232 4.96 12.55 13.87
C VAL A 232 6.39 12.11 14.16
N ILE A 233 6.50 10.92 14.76
CA ILE A 233 7.81 10.28 15.02
C ILE A 233 8.10 9.10 14.11
N GLY A 234 7.11 8.68 13.32
CA GLY A 234 7.18 7.46 12.53
C GLY A 234 5.88 7.19 11.78
N PHE A 235 5.64 5.92 11.46
CA PHE A 235 4.39 5.49 10.83
C PHE A 235 4.05 4.04 11.16
N ARG A 236 2.77 3.70 11.12
CA ARG A 236 2.29 2.32 11.12
C ARG A 236 2.31 1.78 9.69
N TYR A 237 2.72 0.53 9.57
CA TYR A 237 2.73 -0.18 8.30
C TYR A 237 2.25 -1.62 8.45
N PHE A 238 1.96 -2.26 7.32
CA PHE A 238 1.71 -3.68 7.17
C PHE A 238 2.76 -4.32 6.25
N SER A 239 3.34 -5.44 6.67
CA SER A 239 4.28 -6.23 5.86
C SER A 239 4.48 -7.62 6.46
N SER A 240 5.37 -8.42 5.87
CA SER A 240 5.83 -9.69 6.43
C SER A 240 7.25 -9.61 6.96
N GLN A 241 7.46 -10.00 8.22
CA GLN A 241 8.75 -10.02 8.90
C GLN A 241 8.73 -10.92 10.14
N GLY A 242 9.86 -11.06 10.83
CA GLY A 242 9.96 -11.78 12.10
C GLY A 242 10.51 -13.20 11.93
N LEU A 243 10.02 -14.13 12.75
CA LEU A 243 10.53 -15.50 12.76
C LEU A 243 9.70 -16.45 11.90
N LYS A 244 10.27 -17.63 11.63
CA LYS A 244 9.63 -18.67 10.81
C LYS A 244 8.43 -19.32 11.49
N GLU A 245 8.37 -19.30 12.82
CA GLU A 245 7.30 -19.91 13.58
C GLU A 245 5.99 -19.10 13.49
N GLU A 246 4.87 -19.80 13.41
CA GLU A 246 3.52 -19.22 13.50
C GLU A 246 3.35 -18.45 14.81
N GLY A 247 2.69 -17.29 14.73
CA GLY A 247 2.55 -16.32 15.82
C GLY A 247 3.76 -15.40 16.02
N LYS A 248 4.93 -15.75 15.46
CA LYS A 248 6.19 -15.02 15.67
C LYS A 248 6.71 -14.26 14.44
N GLY A 249 6.10 -14.46 13.28
CA GLY A 249 6.39 -13.71 12.07
C GLY A 249 5.32 -13.90 11.00
N GLY A 250 5.57 -13.38 9.81
CA GLY A 250 4.60 -13.33 8.72
C GLY A 250 3.93 -11.96 8.63
N PHE A 251 2.76 -11.91 7.99
CA PHE A 251 1.97 -10.67 7.86
C PHE A 251 1.57 -10.11 9.22
N ASP A 252 1.94 -8.86 9.50
CA ASP A 252 1.68 -8.18 10.77
C ASP A 252 1.68 -6.64 10.60
N TYR A 253 1.09 -5.95 11.58
CA TYR A 253 1.16 -4.50 11.71
C TYR A 253 2.27 -4.09 12.66
N ARG A 254 3.04 -3.07 12.28
CA ARG A 254 4.13 -2.55 13.11
C ARG A 254 4.28 -1.04 13.02
N ASN A 255 4.93 -0.48 14.03
CA ASN A 255 5.28 0.93 14.10
C ASN A 255 6.74 1.12 13.68
N ALA A 256 6.98 1.69 12.51
CA ALA A 256 8.29 2.18 12.08
C ALA A 256 8.63 3.48 12.82
N ILE A 257 9.75 3.53 13.54
CA ILE A 257 10.19 4.70 14.30
C ILE A 257 11.46 5.27 13.68
N PHE A 258 11.45 6.57 13.37
CA PHE A 258 12.63 7.23 12.83
C PHE A 258 13.76 7.30 13.86
N SER A 259 14.98 7.02 13.41
CA SER A 259 16.17 6.85 14.26
C SER A 259 16.42 8.03 15.21
N LYS A 260 16.11 9.26 14.79
CA LYS A 260 16.27 10.47 15.63
C LYS A 260 15.41 10.46 16.90
N TYR A 261 14.37 9.63 16.98
CA TYR A 261 13.49 9.49 18.13
C TYR A 261 13.77 8.25 18.99
N GLY A 262 14.80 7.46 18.66
CA GLY A 262 15.15 6.24 19.38
C GLY A 262 14.16 5.10 19.15
N CYS A 263 13.78 4.41 20.23
CA CYS A 263 12.88 3.25 20.20
C CYS A 263 11.96 3.26 21.44
N PRO A 264 10.97 4.17 21.51
CA PRO A 264 10.07 4.30 22.66
C PRO A 264 9.20 3.05 22.82
N GLU A 265 8.77 2.72 24.05
CA GLU A 265 7.78 1.66 24.31
C GLU A 265 6.41 2.03 23.74
N MET A 266 5.74 1.06 23.10
CA MET A 266 4.46 1.23 22.40
C MET A 266 3.67 -0.09 22.36
N ASP A 267 2.35 -0.02 22.18
CA ASP A 267 1.45 -1.18 22.16
C ASP A 267 1.69 -2.13 20.97
N PHE A 268 2.25 -1.62 19.87
CA PHE A 268 2.58 -2.39 18.68
C PHE A 268 4.05 -2.75 18.63
N LYS A 269 4.38 -3.88 18.00
CA LYS A 269 5.76 -4.23 17.69
C LYS A 269 6.42 -3.10 16.90
N ARG A 270 7.66 -2.81 17.25
CA ARG A 270 8.40 -1.66 16.72
C ARG A 270 9.40 -2.09 15.68
N ASP A 271 9.64 -1.18 14.75
CA ASP A 271 10.71 -1.25 13.79
C ASP A 271 11.53 0.04 13.91
N CYS A 272 12.57 -0.03 14.73
CA CYS A 272 13.35 1.12 15.12
C CYS A 272 14.54 1.37 14.19
N ASN A 273 15.17 2.54 14.34
CA ASN A 273 16.31 2.97 13.53
C ASN A 273 16.01 3.24 12.06
N VAL A 274 14.74 3.48 11.71
CA VAL A 274 14.34 3.84 10.34
C VAL A 274 14.93 5.19 9.97
N ILE A 275 15.52 5.28 8.78
CA ILE A 275 16.08 6.53 8.28
C ILE A 275 14.92 7.38 7.74
N TYR A 276 14.72 8.57 8.32
CA TYR A 276 13.94 9.62 7.67
C TYR A 276 14.83 10.30 6.61
N SER A 277 14.36 10.37 5.36
CA SER A 277 15.07 11.04 4.28
C SER A 277 14.10 11.52 3.20
N GLU A 278 14.38 12.66 2.60
CA GLU A 278 13.71 13.09 1.36
C GLU A 278 14.24 12.34 0.14
N SER A 279 15.39 11.67 0.28
CA SER A 279 15.97 10.86 -0.79
C SER A 279 15.20 9.56 -0.96
N GLN A 280 14.66 9.36 -2.16
CA GLN A 280 13.95 8.16 -2.59
C GLN A 280 14.83 6.90 -2.65
N VAL A 281 16.15 7.04 -2.45
CA VAL A 281 17.09 5.93 -2.26
C VAL A 281 17.00 5.36 -0.84
N TYR A 282 16.79 6.22 0.17
CA TYR A 282 16.77 5.81 1.58
C TYR A 282 15.37 5.59 2.12
N LEU A 283 14.40 6.35 1.61
CA LEU A 283 12.99 6.25 1.94
C LEU A 283 12.20 6.34 0.62
N ASN A 284 12.08 5.19 -0.06
CA ASN A 284 11.38 5.10 -1.33
C ASN A 284 9.87 5.07 -1.07
N THR A 285 9.12 5.99 -1.62
CA THR A 285 7.72 6.20 -1.26
C THR A 285 6.88 6.52 -2.50
N GLY A 286 5.72 5.90 -2.62
CA GLY A 286 4.83 6.17 -3.73
C GLY A 286 3.50 5.44 -3.66
N MET A 287 2.64 5.81 -4.60
CA MET A 287 1.28 5.32 -4.68
C MET A 287 1.03 4.66 -6.02
N MET A 288 0.21 3.62 -6.00
CA MET A 288 -0.27 2.99 -7.21
C MET A 288 -1.46 3.79 -7.74
N LEU A 289 -1.45 4.10 -9.03
CA LEU A 289 -2.54 4.78 -9.71
C LEU A 289 -3.69 3.81 -10.01
N MET A 290 -4.89 4.33 -10.22
CA MET A 290 -5.99 3.55 -10.79
C MET A 290 -5.67 3.07 -12.22
N PRO A 291 -6.21 1.92 -12.68
CA PRO A 291 -5.89 1.34 -14.00
C PRO A 291 -6.10 2.29 -15.17
N ARG A 292 -7.10 3.17 -15.10
CA ARG A 292 -7.37 4.19 -16.12
C ARG A 292 -6.21 5.17 -16.38
N TYR A 293 -5.24 5.26 -15.46
CA TYR A 293 -4.07 6.13 -15.58
C TYR A 293 -2.78 5.38 -15.92
N TRP A 294 -2.84 4.05 -16.03
CA TRP A 294 -1.64 3.27 -16.33
C TRP A 294 -1.17 3.50 -17.77
N LYS A 295 0.16 3.56 -17.93
CA LYS A 295 0.81 3.82 -19.22
C LYS A 295 1.75 2.69 -19.53
N LEU A 296 1.46 1.92 -20.59
CA LEU A 296 2.23 0.75 -20.97
C LEU A 296 3.74 1.02 -20.86
N PRO A 297 4.49 0.16 -20.15
CA PRO A 297 5.92 0.33 -20.04
C PRO A 297 6.54 0.31 -21.43
N LYS A 298 7.48 1.22 -21.67
CA LYS A 298 8.35 1.10 -22.84
C LYS A 298 9.29 -0.09 -22.57
N PRO A 299 9.34 -1.11 -23.43
CA PRO A 299 10.28 -2.22 -23.24
C PRO A 299 11.70 -1.68 -23.05
N SER A 300 12.42 -2.21 -22.08
CA SER A 300 13.83 -1.85 -21.90
C SER A 300 14.63 -2.32 -23.12
N GLU A 301 15.37 -1.41 -23.75
CA GLU A 301 16.26 -1.72 -24.89
C GLU A 301 17.58 -2.37 -24.43
N PHE A 302 17.81 -2.52 -23.12
CA PHE A 302 19.08 -2.99 -22.57
C PHE A 302 19.22 -4.52 -22.61
N PRO A 303 20.44 -5.05 -22.88
CA PRO A 303 20.69 -6.48 -22.91
C PRO A 303 20.44 -7.13 -21.54
N VAL A 304 19.85 -8.33 -21.59
CA VAL A 304 19.24 -9.05 -20.48
C VAL A 304 20.30 -9.75 -19.63
N LYS A 305 20.33 -9.43 -18.33
CA LYS A 305 20.84 -10.35 -17.31
C LYS A 305 19.71 -10.59 -16.31
N ASP A 306 19.38 -11.86 -16.08
CA ASP A 306 18.48 -12.22 -14.98
C ASP A 306 19.13 -11.80 -13.67
N THR A 307 18.29 -11.32 -12.76
CA THR A 307 18.79 -10.76 -11.50
C THR A 307 18.44 -11.68 -10.34
N VAL A 308 19.23 -11.58 -9.28
CA VAL A 308 19.06 -12.36 -8.05
C VAL A 308 18.75 -11.41 -6.92
N PHE A 309 17.85 -11.85 -6.05
CA PHE A 309 17.57 -11.16 -4.80
C PHE A 309 18.83 -10.96 -3.98
N ASP A 310 19.10 -9.74 -3.54
CA ASP A 310 20.16 -9.48 -2.57
C ASP A 310 19.59 -9.45 -1.14
N GLY A 311 19.61 -10.62 -0.50
CA GLY A 311 19.13 -10.79 0.87
C GLY A 311 19.91 -10.02 1.93
N LYS A 312 21.09 -9.47 1.59
CA LYS A 312 21.85 -8.62 2.52
C LYS A 312 21.11 -7.32 2.83
N TYR A 313 20.41 -6.77 1.85
CA TYR A 313 19.70 -5.51 2.00
C TYR A 313 18.25 -5.70 2.46
N PHE A 314 17.66 -6.88 2.30
CA PHE A 314 16.24 -7.12 2.59
C PHE A 314 16.02 -8.42 3.38
N ASN A 315 16.65 -8.51 4.55
CA ASN A 315 16.52 -9.69 5.40
C ASN A 315 15.22 -9.70 6.24
N GLY A 316 14.55 -8.56 6.41
CA GLY A 316 13.36 -8.41 7.25
C GLY A 316 13.61 -8.60 8.75
N GLU A 317 14.88 -8.51 9.17
CA GLU A 317 15.27 -8.57 10.57
C GLU A 317 14.97 -7.24 11.26
N VAL A 318 14.38 -7.33 12.46
CA VAL A 318 14.15 -6.21 13.37
C VAL A 318 14.62 -6.57 14.78
N THR A 319 14.76 -5.58 15.65
CA THR A 319 15.31 -5.76 17.00
C THR A 319 14.32 -6.34 18.00
N ASP A 320 13.02 -6.30 17.70
CA ASP A 320 11.95 -6.62 18.64
C ASP A 320 11.20 -7.89 18.17
N TYR A 321 11.45 -9.01 18.86
CA TYR A 321 10.82 -10.32 18.68
C TYR A 321 9.77 -10.61 19.75
#